data_AF-A0A5Y8RI39-F1
#
_entry.id   AF-A0A5Y8RI39-F1
#
_cell.length_a   1.000
_cell.length_b   1.000
_cell.length_c   1.000
_cell.angle_alpha   90.00
_cell.angle_beta   90.00
_cell.angle_gamma   90.00
#
_symmetry.space_group_name_H-M   'P 1'
#
loop_
_entity.id
_entity.type
_entity.pdbx_description
1 polymer ?
#
loop_
_entity_poly.entity_id
_entity_poly.type
_entity_poly.pdbx_seq_one_letter_code
_entity_poly.pdbx_strand_id
1 'polypeptide(L)' 'MGFKKLSSEAPKKENDFVNSARGETSNTKTGNTKRNKKLMINFTEEEYQILNQESNSMGLSLNSYVRFKIFRKD' A
#
# COMPACT_ATOMS: atom_id res chain seq x y z
N MET A 1 -14.26 30.40 16.27
CA MET A 1 -13.78 29.01 16.43
C MET A 1 -14.86 28.23 17.17
N GLY A 2 -15.64 27.41 16.47
CA GLY A 2 -16.73 26.64 17.07
C GLY A 2 -16.25 25.25 17.45
N PHE A 3 -16.23 24.93 18.75
CA PHE A 3 -16.03 23.56 19.20
C PHE A 3 -17.25 22.71 18.83
N LYS A 4 -17.05 21.60 18.11
CA LYS A 4 -18.09 20.59 17.92
C LYS A 4 -18.36 19.91 19.25
N LYS A 5 -19.59 20.06 19.76
CA LYS A 5 -20.09 19.27 20.90
C LYS A 5 -20.17 17.82 20.45
N LEU A 6 -19.34 16.96 21.06
CA LEU A 6 -19.48 15.51 20.92
C LEU A 6 -20.80 15.11 21.59
N SER A 7 -21.65 14.47 20.79
CA SER A 7 -22.90 13.86 21.22
C SER A 7 -22.67 12.91 22.39
N SER A 8 -23.63 12.92 23.31
CA SER A 8 -23.71 12.18 24.56
C SER A 8 -23.93 10.68 24.36
N GLU A 9 -22.98 9.99 23.73
CA GLU A 9 -22.90 8.53 23.82
C GLU A 9 -21.63 8.17 24.59
N ALA A 10 -21.84 7.66 25.81
CA ALA A 10 -20.78 7.16 26.66
C ALA A 10 -19.95 6.10 25.90
N PRO A 11 -18.62 6.23 25.84
CA PRO A 11 -17.78 5.19 25.27
C PRO A 11 -17.98 3.93 26.09
N LYS A 12 -18.47 2.86 25.46
CA LYS A 12 -18.88 1.62 26.13
C LYS A 12 -17.73 0.87 26.82
N LYS A 13 -16.47 1.28 26.67
CA LYS A 13 -15.32 0.81 27.45
C LYS A 13 -14.28 1.93 27.56
N GLU A 14 -13.77 2.17 28.76
CA GLU A 14 -12.71 3.17 29.02
C GLU A 14 -11.47 2.95 28.14
N ASN A 15 -11.17 1.68 27.83
CA ASN A 15 -10.08 1.31 26.94
C ASN A 15 -10.22 1.90 25.53
N ASP A 16 -11.45 2.05 25.01
CA ASP A 16 -11.67 2.58 23.66
C ASP A 16 -11.44 4.10 23.58
N PHE A 17 -11.69 4.82 24.70
CA PHE A 17 -11.39 6.25 24.80
C PHE A 17 -9.89 6.51 24.83
N VAL A 18 -9.14 5.74 25.63
CA VAL A 18 -7.68 5.85 25.72
C VAL A 18 -7.03 5.50 24.39
N ASN A 19 -7.47 4.43 23.73
CA ASN A 19 -6.93 3.98 22.44
C ASN A 19 -7.17 5.01 21.32
N SER A 20 -8.34 5.67 21.34
CA SER A 20 -8.67 6.74 20.38
C SER A 20 -7.81 8.00 20.58
N ALA A 21 -7.50 8.35 21.83
CA ALA A 21 -6.65 9.50 22.15
C ALA A 21 -5.15 9.25 21.89
N ARG A 22 -4.71 7.98 21.96
CA ARG A 22 -3.32 7.58 21.67
C ARG A 22 -3.00 7.45 20.18
N GLY A 23 -4.01 7.55 19.31
CA GLY A 23 -3.85 7.45 17.86
C GLY A 23 -3.58 6.04 17.34
N GLU A 24 -3.60 5.03 18.21
CA GLU A 24 -3.45 3.62 17.83
C GLU A 24 -4.79 3.09 17.31
N THR A 25 -5.14 3.52 16.10
CA THR A 25 -6.09 2.76 15.29
C THR A 25 -5.37 1.48 14.88
N SER A 26 -5.77 0.35 15.46
CA SER A 26 -5.40 -0.99 14.99
C SER A 26 -6.06 -1.30 13.64
N ASN A 27 -5.84 -0.43 12.65
CA ASN A 27 -5.86 -0.90 11.29
C ASN A 27 -4.73 -1.92 11.22
N THR A 28 -5.07 -3.18 10.97
CA THR A 28 -4.20 -4.12 10.29
C THR A 28 -3.87 -3.52 8.92
N LYS A 29 -3.09 -2.44 8.90
CA LYS A 29 -2.31 -2.04 7.76
C LYS A 29 -1.49 -3.29 7.51
N THR A 30 -1.78 -4.04 6.45
CA THR A 30 -0.76 -4.86 5.81
C THR A 30 0.35 -3.88 5.50
N GLY A 31 1.25 -3.72 6.48
CA GLY A 31 2.13 -2.57 6.59
C GLY A 31 3.02 -2.52 5.37
N ASN A 32 3.79 -1.45 5.25
CA ASN A 32 4.88 -1.32 4.30
C ASN A 32 5.99 -2.36 4.62
N THR A 33 5.67 -3.65 4.62
CA THR A 33 6.61 -4.74 4.78
C THR A 33 7.52 -4.67 3.58
N LYS A 34 8.80 -4.39 3.83
CA LYS A 34 9.83 -4.39 2.80
C LYS A 34 9.77 -5.74 2.09
N ARG A 35 9.64 -5.70 0.76
CA ARG A 35 9.61 -6.91 -0.07
C ARG A 35 10.96 -7.61 0.06
N ASN A 36 10.99 -8.77 0.70
CA ASN A 36 12.20 -9.57 0.94
C ASN A 36 12.21 -10.89 0.15
N LYS A 37 11.17 -11.18 -0.63
CA LYS A 37 11.09 -12.36 -1.51
C LYS A 37 11.56 -11.99 -2.91
N LYS A 38 12.36 -12.87 -3.52
CA LYS A 38 12.85 -12.74 -4.90
C LYS A 38 11.88 -13.42 -5.85
N LEU A 39 11.54 -12.72 -6.94
CA LEU A 39 10.82 -13.25 -8.09
C LEU A 39 11.82 -13.30 -9.25
N MET A 40 11.96 -14.46 -9.90
CA MET A 40 12.84 -14.65 -11.07
C MET A 40 11.97 -15.06 -12.25
N ILE A 41 12.10 -14.33 -13.36
CA ILE A 41 11.39 -14.58 -14.61
C ILE A 41 12.44 -14.51 -15.70
N ASN A 42 12.47 -15.53 -16.56
CA ASN A 42 13.36 -15.57 -17.70
C ASN A 42 12.61 -14.98 -18.90
N PHE A 43 13.28 -14.11 -19.64
CA PHE A 43 12.77 -13.52 -20.87
C PHE A 43 13.72 -13.86 -22.00
N THR A 44 13.17 -13.96 -23.20
CA THR A 44 13.93 -13.81 -24.44
C THR A 44 14.41 -12.37 -24.59
N GLU A 45 15.39 -12.15 -25.47
CA GLU A 45 15.92 -10.79 -25.71
C GLU A 45 14.81 -9.85 -26.20
N GLU A 46 13.97 -10.31 -27.13
CA GLU A 46 12.87 -9.52 -27.70
C GLU A 46 11.85 -9.10 -26.63
N GLU A 47 11.42 -10.04 -25.78
CA GLU A 47 10.51 -9.76 -24.66
C GLU A 47 11.10 -8.76 -23.67
N TYR A 48 12.40 -8.87 -23.38
CA TYR A 48 13.09 -7.95 -22.49
C TYR A 48 13.12 -6.53 -23.06
N GLN A 49 13.40 -6.38 -24.36
CA GLN A 49 13.42 -5.08 -25.03
C GLN A 49 12.03 -4.41 -25.00
N ILE A 50 10.98 -5.17 -25.27
CA ILE A 50 9.60 -4.67 -25.21
C ILE A 50 9.27 -4.17 -23.79
N LEU A 51 9.56 -4.98 -22.76
CA LEU A 51 9.31 -4.58 -21.37
C LEU A 51 10.11 -3.34 -20.96
N ASN A 52 11.36 -3.23 -21.42
CA ASN A 52 12.21 -2.08 -21.13
C ASN A 52 11.62 -0.80 -21.76
N GLN A 53 11.19 -0.86 -23.02
CA GLN A 53 10.54 0.26 -23.71
C GLN A 53 9.22 0.67 -23.03
N GLU A 54 8.36 -0.29 -22.68
CA GLU A 54 7.12 -0.04 -21.95
C GLU A 54 7.36 0.57 -20.57
N SER A 55 8.39 0.09 -19.85
CA SER A 55 8.72 0.64 -18.54
C SER A 55 9.20 2.09 -18.61
N ASN A 56 10.02 2.41 -19.62
CA ASN A 56 10.54 3.76 -19.84
C ASN A 56 9.44 4.74 -20.27
N SER A 57 8.50 4.31 -21.11
CA SER A 57 7.38 5.17 -21.52
C SER A 57 6.45 5.53 -20.36
N MET A 58 6.34 4.66 -19.36
CA MET A 58 5.59 4.92 -18.13
C MET A 58 6.40 5.60 -17.03
N GLY A 59 7.69 5.87 -17.24
CA GLY A 59 8.59 6.43 -16.23
C GLY A 59 8.81 5.51 -15.02
N LEU A 60 8.65 4.21 -15.19
CA LEU A 60 8.81 3.21 -14.14
C LEU A 60 10.12 2.43 -14.35
N SER A 61 10.77 2.04 -13.25
CA SER A 61 11.85 1.05 -13.35
C SER A 61 11.29 -0.30 -13.78
N LEU A 62 12.06 -1.07 -14.56
CA LEU A 62 11.64 -2.37 -15.08
C LEU A 62 11.02 -3.29 -14.01
N ASN A 63 11.63 -3.38 -12.83
CA ASN A 63 11.12 -4.19 -11.72
C ASN A 63 9.76 -3.68 -11.18
N SER A 64 9.60 -2.35 -11.11
CA SER A 64 8.32 -1.75 -10.70
C SER A 64 7.25 -1.97 -11.77
N TYR A 65 7.62 -1.85 -13.04
CA TYR A 65 6.74 -2.09 -14.18
C TYR A 65 6.25 -3.53 -14.24
N VAL A 66 7.16 -4.51 -14.13
CA VAL A 66 6.81 -5.95 -14.10
C VAL A 66 5.84 -6.25 -12.97
N ARG A 67 6.08 -5.71 -11.77
CA ARG A 67 5.16 -5.88 -10.63
C ARG A 67 3.81 -5.22 -10.86
N PHE A 68 3.79 -4.02 -11.43
CA PHE A 68 2.56 -3.34 -11.80
C PHE A 68 1.75 -4.22 -12.76
N LYS A 69 2.37 -4.77 -13.80
CA LYS A 69 1.70 -5.65 -14.77
C LYS A 69 1.14 -6.93 -14.14
N ILE A 70 1.89 -7.56 -13.21
CA ILE A 70 1.48 -8.82 -12.55
C ILE A 70 0.34 -8.61 -11.53
N PHE A 71 0.37 -7.52 -10.77
CA PHE A 71 -0.55 -7.30 -9.65
C PHE A 71 -1.61 -6.22 -9.92
N ARG A 72 -1.66 -5.67 -11.13
CA ARG A 72 -2.75 -4.80 -11.55
C ARG A 72 -4.04 -5.61 -11.50
N LYS A 73 -4.97 -5.18 -10.63
CA LYS A 73 -6.34 -5.66 -10.66
C LYS A 73 -7.07 -4.89 -11.77
N ASP A 74 -7.85 -5.60 -12.57
CA ASP A 74 -8.79 -4.99 -13.50
C ASP A 74 -9.84 -4.15 -12.76
#